data_AF-A0A7G5ZAI7-F1
#
_entry.id   AF-A0A7G5ZAI7-F1
#
_cell.length_a   1.000
_cell.length_b   1.000
_cell.length_c   1.000
_cell.angle_alpha   90.00
_cell.angle_beta   90.00
_cell.angle_gamma   90.00
#
_symmetry.space_group_name_H-M   'P 1'
#
loop_
_entity.id
_entity.type
_entity.pdbx_description
1 polymer ?
#
loop_
_entity_poly.entity_id
_entity_poly.type
_entity_poly.pdbx_seq_one_letter_code
_entity_poly.pdbx_strand_id
1 'polypeptide(L)'
;MRLGMAVALSGAAASPNMGTHSSPPLNFLMTMFNVRLGRWCPNPRKATWTHSSPGIGLFSLIAELFGMTNADANYVYLSDGGHFENLGIYELVRRRCRLVVAVDVASDKEMAFEDLGNAIRKCATDLHVSIEIDVSKMDLVKDTGLCGASCAVGAIRYSHVDPIGVDGTLLYIKPAIVGSENADVLNYRKANPAYPHQSTADQWFDEAQFESYRALGYHITKAALAGAAGASEMAGGGHDIAALCAHLMRPHGLALAESTSGRAPSSEAACGNELPL
;
A
#
# COMPACT_ATOMS: atom_id res chain seq x y z
N MET A 1 20.28 -12.79 3.63
CA MET A 1 18.90 -12.79 4.18
C MET A 1 18.05 -13.74 3.35
N ARG A 2 17.30 -14.68 3.95
CA ARG A 2 16.38 -15.58 3.23
C ARG A 2 14.98 -14.96 3.18
N LEU A 3 14.18 -15.28 2.16
CA LEU A 3 12.82 -14.74 1.99
C LEU A 3 11.94 -14.96 3.23
N GLY A 4 11.89 -16.17 3.79
CA GLY A 4 11.09 -16.45 4.99
C GLY A 4 11.51 -15.62 6.21
N MET A 5 12.80 -15.26 6.31
CA MET A 5 13.28 -14.37 7.37
C MET A 5 12.85 -12.92 7.13
N ALA A 6 12.82 -12.47 5.87
CA ALA A 6 12.30 -11.15 5.52
C ALA A 6 10.80 -11.04 5.85
N VAL A 7 10.03 -12.07 5.51
CA VAL A 7 8.59 -12.14 5.81
C VAL A 7 8.35 -12.12 7.32
N ALA A 8 9.07 -12.95 8.10
CA ALA A 8 8.91 -13.00 9.55
C ALA A 8 9.27 -11.66 10.25
N LEU A 9 10.28 -10.94 9.75
CA LEU A 9 10.67 -9.63 10.28
C LEU A 9 9.74 -8.49 9.86
N SER A 10 8.93 -8.69 8.83
CA SER A 10 7.98 -7.69 8.32
C SER A 10 6.60 -7.75 9.01
N GLY A 11 6.35 -8.72 9.89
CA GLY A 11 5.13 -8.83 10.71
C GLY A 11 5.40 -8.62 12.20
N ALA A 12 6.47 -7.89 12.49
CA ALA A 12 7.10 -7.69 13.78
C ALA A 12 6.47 -6.50 14.54
N ALA A 13 5.21 -6.63 14.96
CA ALA A 13 4.36 -5.58 15.56
C ALA A 13 4.92 -4.81 16.79
N ALA A 14 6.01 -5.25 17.41
CA ALA A 14 6.61 -4.62 18.59
C ALA A 14 8.15 -4.74 18.53
N SER A 15 8.83 -3.60 18.39
CA SER A 15 10.28 -3.53 18.44
C SER A 15 10.73 -2.44 19.41
N PRO A 16 11.79 -2.63 20.21
CA PRO A 16 12.34 -1.59 21.08
C PRO A 16 12.96 -0.41 20.32
N ASN A 17 12.85 -0.33 19.00
CA ASN A 17 13.39 0.78 18.22
C ASN A 17 12.40 1.21 17.11
N MET A 18 11.24 1.72 17.54
CA MET A 18 10.11 2.14 16.69
C MET A 18 10.29 3.53 16.03
N GLY A 19 11.53 3.95 15.74
CA GLY A 19 11.79 5.27 15.16
C GLY A 19 11.28 6.42 16.05
N THR A 20 10.38 7.26 15.54
CA THR A 20 9.89 8.50 16.19
C THR A 20 9.08 8.28 17.48
N HIS A 21 8.69 7.04 17.80
CA HIS A 21 8.00 6.68 19.04
C HIS A 21 8.91 5.98 20.07
N SER A 22 10.23 5.98 19.86
CA SER A 22 11.17 5.38 20.81
C SER A 22 11.33 6.27 22.05
N SER A 23 11.03 5.71 23.24
CA SER A 23 11.42 6.32 24.51
C SER A 23 12.42 5.39 25.22
N PRO A 24 13.57 5.91 25.69
CA PRO A 24 14.61 5.07 26.31
C PRO A 24 14.11 4.15 27.44
N PRO A 25 13.16 4.57 28.32
CA PRO A 25 12.59 3.69 29.33
C PRO A 25 11.72 2.57 28.75
N LEU A 26 10.92 2.85 27.71
CA LEU A 26 10.10 1.84 27.04
C LEU A 26 10.97 0.84 26.27
N ASN A 27 12.03 1.32 25.63
CA ASN A 27 13.04 0.48 24.98
C ASN A 27 13.69 -0.47 25.99
N PHE A 28 14.05 0.03 27.19
CA PHE A 28 14.58 -0.78 28.29
C PHE A 28 13.58 -1.85 28.75
N LEU A 29 12.32 -1.48 28.98
CA LEU A 29 11.24 -2.38 29.39
C LEU A 29 11.00 -3.49 28.34
N MET A 30 10.83 -3.13 27.07
CA MET A 30 10.62 -4.09 25.98
C MET A 30 11.83 -5.01 25.77
N THR A 31 13.05 -4.46 25.91
CA THR A 31 14.30 -5.21 25.83
C THR A 31 14.48 -6.18 27.01
N MET A 32 14.09 -5.78 28.23
CA MET A 32 14.18 -6.59 29.45
C MET A 32 13.10 -7.69 29.50
N PHE A 33 11.90 -7.42 28.98
CA PHE A 33 10.78 -8.39 28.92
C PHE A 33 10.74 -9.20 27.61
N ASN A 34 11.79 -9.13 26.78
CA ASN A 34 11.93 -9.90 25.53
C ASN A 34 10.79 -9.66 24.53
N VAL A 35 10.17 -8.47 24.56
CA VAL A 35 9.20 -8.02 23.54
C VAL A 35 10.02 -7.48 22.36
N ARG A 36 10.64 -8.41 21.62
CA ARG A 36 11.57 -8.13 20.51
C ARG A 36 11.07 -8.78 19.24
N LEU A 37 10.76 -7.97 18.23
CA LEU A 37 10.51 -8.48 16.88
C LEU A 37 11.48 -7.93 15.82
N GLY A 38 12.41 -7.04 16.19
CA GLY A 38 13.51 -6.59 15.33
C GLY A 38 14.76 -7.50 15.39
N ARG A 39 15.62 -7.44 14.36
CA ARG A 39 16.83 -8.28 14.24
C ARG A 39 18.06 -7.46 13.84
N TRP A 40 19.18 -7.73 14.49
CA TRP A 40 20.49 -7.28 14.03
C TRP A 40 20.90 -8.04 12.77
N CYS A 41 20.98 -7.32 11.66
CA CYS A 41 21.35 -7.82 10.34
C CYS A 41 22.72 -7.25 9.93
N PRO A 42 23.54 -8.01 9.19
CA PRO A 42 24.79 -7.46 8.67
C PRO A 42 24.48 -6.32 7.72
N ASN A 43 25.29 -5.26 7.77
CA ASN A 43 25.07 -4.10 6.90
C ASN A 43 25.38 -4.45 5.44
N PRO A 44 24.41 -4.35 4.51
CA PRO A 44 24.64 -4.69 3.10
C PRO A 44 25.66 -3.77 2.40
N ARG A 45 25.97 -2.61 2.99
CA ARG A 45 26.98 -1.66 2.48
C ARG A 45 28.41 -2.01 2.91
N LYS A 46 28.61 -3.06 3.72
CA LYS A 46 29.90 -3.44 4.29
C LYS A 46 30.30 -4.85 3.88
N ALA A 47 31.58 -5.18 3.99
CA ALA A 47 32.10 -6.52 3.71
C ALA A 47 31.49 -7.62 4.59
N THR A 48 30.85 -7.24 5.70
CA THR A 48 30.18 -8.16 6.63
C THR A 48 28.83 -8.69 6.15
N TRP A 49 28.32 -8.26 4.98
CA TRP A 49 26.98 -8.63 4.47
C TRP A 49 26.74 -10.15 4.31
N THR A 50 27.81 -10.93 4.17
CA THR A 50 27.79 -12.40 4.06
C THR A 50 27.68 -13.12 5.42
N HIS A 51 27.79 -12.41 6.54
CA HIS A 51 27.74 -12.99 7.88
C HIS A 51 26.28 -13.15 8.38
N SER A 52 25.99 -14.26 9.06
CA SER A 52 24.62 -14.56 9.52
C SER A 52 24.17 -13.76 10.76
N SER A 53 25.11 -13.35 11.61
CA SER A 53 24.86 -12.63 12.87
C SER A 53 26.14 -11.97 13.42
N PRO A 54 26.04 -10.97 14.32
CA PRO A 54 27.17 -10.47 15.10
C PRO A 54 27.81 -11.61 15.90
N GLY A 55 29.14 -11.65 15.99
CA GLY A 55 29.87 -12.68 16.76
C GLY A 55 29.68 -12.56 18.28
N ILE A 56 29.39 -11.37 18.80
CA ILE A 56 29.14 -11.11 20.22
C ILE A 56 27.88 -10.24 20.32
N GLY A 57 26.76 -10.82 20.78
CA GLY A 57 25.46 -10.13 20.87
C GLY A 57 25.36 -9.08 21.98
N LEU A 58 26.27 -9.10 22.97
CA LEU A 58 26.20 -8.22 24.15
C LEU A 58 26.35 -6.74 23.80
N PHE A 59 27.23 -6.40 22.86
CA PHE A 59 27.40 -5.01 22.40
C PHE A 59 26.21 -4.51 21.58
N SER A 60 25.56 -5.40 20.82
CA SER A 60 24.31 -5.11 20.11
C SER A 60 23.16 -4.86 21.10
N LEU A 61 23.09 -5.65 22.18
CA LEU A 61 22.14 -5.45 23.29
C LEU A 61 22.37 -4.11 24.01
N ILE A 62 23.62 -3.72 24.27
CA ILE A 62 23.95 -2.44 24.93
C ILE A 62 23.65 -1.26 23.99
N ALA A 63 24.00 -1.37 22.71
CA ALA A 63 23.65 -0.34 21.72
C ALA A 63 22.12 -0.16 21.60
N GLU A 64 21.36 -1.26 21.64
CA GLU A 64 19.89 -1.26 21.66
C GLU A 64 19.34 -0.65 22.97
N LEU A 65 19.94 -0.98 24.12
CA LEU A 65 19.59 -0.46 25.45
C LEU A 65 19.70 1.08 25.55
N PHE A 66 20.64 1.67 24.81
CA PHE A 66 20.89 3.11 24.81
C PHE A 66 20.41 3.82 23.53
N GLY A 67 19.67 3.13 22.63
CA GLY A 67 19.21 3.71 21.36
C GLY A 67 20.34 4.12 20.41
N MET A 68 21.56 3.61 20.61
CA MET A 68 22.76 3.91 19.84
C MET A 68 22.82 3.08 18.54
N THR A 69 21.77 3.13 17.73
CA THR A 69 21.75 2.48 16.42
C THR A 69 22.32 3.39 15.34
N ASN A 70 23.40 2.94 14.68
CA ASN A 70 24.08 3.67 13.62
C ASN A 70 23.97 2.91 12.28
N ALA A 71 23.49 3.57 11.23
CA ALA A 71 23.33 3.00 9.89
C ALA A 71 24.67 2.68 9.19
N ASP A 72 25.79 3.24 9.64
CA ASP A 72 27.14 2.98 9.11
C ASP A 72 27.90 1.88 9.87
N ALA A 73 27.29 1.27 10.88
CA ALA A 73 27.88 0.16 11.63
C ALA A 73 27.95 -1.14 10.79
N ASN A 74 28.78 -2.09 11.21
CA ASN A 74 28.92 -3.40 10.54
C ASN A 74 27.64 -4.26 10.61
N TYR A 75 26.79 -3.98 11.59
CA TYR A 75 25.48 -4.60 11.80
C TYR A 75 24.46 -3.49 12.08
N VAL A 76 23.29 -3.59 11.49
CA VAL A 76 22.18 -2.64 11.61
C VAL A 76 20.98 -3.33 12.25
N TYR A 77 20.25 -2.61 13.09
CA TYR A 77 19.02 -3.10 13.66
C TYR A 77 17.89 -2.92 12.65
N LEU A 78 17.28 -4.03 12.21
CA LEU A 78 16.15 -4.02 11.30
C LEU A 78 14.87 -4.22 12.10
N SER A 79 14.00 -3.22 12.09
CA SER A 79 12.65 -3.28 12.66
C SER A 79 11.62 -3.52 11.56
N ASP A 80 10.36 -3.75 11.98
CA ASP A 80 9.21 -3.83 11.08
C ASP A 80 9.06 -2.55 10.23
N GLY A 81 8.75 -2.72 8.94
CA GLY A 81 8.46 -1.63 8.01
C GLY A 81 7.23 -0.81 8.39
N GLY A 82 6.29 -1.36 9.16
CA GLY A 82 5.14 -0.64 9.69
C GLY A 82 5.49 0.57 10.57
N HIS A 83 6.70 0.60 11.16
CA HIS A 83 7.19 1.78 11.89
C HIS A 83 7.55 2.95 10.97
N PHE A 84 7.76 2.71 9.68
CA PHE A 84 8.04 3.74 8.70
C PHE A 84 6.81 4.04 7.83
N GLU A 85 6.28 3.03 7.14
CA GLU A 85 5.15 3.13 6.23
C GLU A 85 4.50 1.74 6.04
N ASN A 86 3.28 1.57 6.54
CA ASN A 86 2.64 0.26 6.75
C ASN A 86 2.09 -0.40 5.46
N LEU A 87 1.83 0.36 4.40
CA LEU A 87 1.24 -0.15 3.16
C LEU A 87 2.31 -0.60 2.14
N GLY A 88 3.58 -0.27 2.37
CA GLY A 88 4.68 -0.56 1.45
C GLY A 88 4.62 0.19 0.11
N ILE A 89 3.71 1.16 -0.02
CA ILE A 89 3.54 2.01 -1.21
C ILE A 89 4.81 2.81 -1.47
N TYR A 90 5.47 3.30 -0.43
CA TYR A 90 6.62 4.20 -0.56
C TYR A 90 7.75 3.61 -1.42
N GLU A 91 8.13 2.35 -1.15
CA GLU A 91 9.23 1.69 -1.87
C GLU A 91 8.81 1.29 -3.31
N LEU A 92 7.52 1.03 -3.55
CA LEU A 92 7.00 0.78 -4.91
C LEU A 92 6.98 2.06 -5.74
N VAL A 93 6.62 3.19 -5.12
CA VAL A 93 6.70 4.53 -5.72
C VAL A 93 8.14 4.90 -6.05
N ARG A 94 9.07 4.63 -5.14
CA ARG A 94 10.51 4.83 -5.37
C ARG A 94 11.04 4.04 -6.57
N ARG A 95 10.48 2.85 -6.84
CA ARG A 95 10.83 1.98 -7.98
C ARG A 95 10.10 2.31 -9.27
N ARG A 96 9.24 3.34 -9.30
CA ARG A 96 8.44 3.72 -10.48
C ARG A 96 7.53 2.58 -10.99
N CYS A 97 6.94 1.81 -10.08
CA CYS A 97 6.03 0.73 -10.45
C CYS A 97 4.81 1.29 -11.21
N ARG A 98 4.52 0.73 -12.40
CA ARG A 98 3.39 1.18 -13.23
C ARG A 98 2.03 0.93 -12.55
N LEU A 99 1.90 -0.19 -11.87
CA LEU A 99 0.71 -0.56 -11.11
C LEU A 99 1.13 -0.90 -9.68
N VAL A 100 0.50 -0.25 -8.72
CA VAL A 100 0.63 -0.54 -7.29
C VAL A 100 -0.73 -1.01 -6.79
N VAL A 101 -0.79 -2.21 -6.25
CA VAL A 101 -1.98 -2.74 -5.57
C VAL A 101 -1.67 -2.76 -4.09
N ALA A 102 -2.32 -1.87 -3.33
CA ALA A 102 -2.17 -1.77 -1.89
C ALA A 102 -3.41 -2.35 -1.22
N VAL A 103 -3.21 -3.33 -0.33
CA VAL A 103 -4.28 -3.92 0.47
C VAL A 103 -4.07 -3.49 1.92
N ASP A 104 -4.86 -2.52 2.37
CA ASP A 104 -4.80 -2.02 3.73
C ASP A 104 -5.67 -2.87 4.66
N VAL A 105 -5.02 -3.66 5.50
CA VAL A 105 -5.67 -4.53 6.50
C VAL A 105 -5.59 -3.99 7.93
N ALA A 106 -5.24 -2.71 8.11
CA ALA A 106 -5.25 -2.08 9.42
C ALA A 106 -6.67 -1.94 9.97
N SER A 107 -6.79 -2.02 11.31
CA SER A 107 -8.04 -1.74 12.01
C SER A 107 -8.32 -0.24 11.93
N ASP A 108 -9.38 0.13 11.20
CA ASP A 108 -9.75 1.52 10.94
C ASP A 108 -11.28 1.61 10.89
N LYS A 109 -11.90 1.65 12.06
CA LYS A 109 -13.36 1.60 12.21
C LYS A 109 -14.06 2.82 11.62
N GLU A 110 -13.36 3.95 11.57
CA GLU A 110 -13.90 5.24 11.15
C GLU A 110 -13.57 5.55 9.70
N MET A 111 -12.82 4.68 9.01
CA MET A 111 -12.29 4.92 7.67
C MET A 111 -11.51 6.24 7.62
N ALA A 112 -10.62 6.44 8.58
CA ALA A 112 -9.78 7.63 8.67
C ALA A 112 -8.60 7.62 7.68
N PHE A 113 -8.24 6.43 7.15
CA PHE A 113 -7.19 6.25 6.15
C PHE A 113 -5.82 6.79 6.58
N GLU A 114 -5.48 6.69 7.87
CA GLU A 114 -4.25 7.27 8.43
C GLU A 114 -2.98 6.74 7.75
N ASP A 115 -2.91 5.42 7.53
CA ASP A 115 -1.77 4.76 6.87
C ASP A 115 -1.61 5.25 5.41
N LEU A 116 -2.71 5.39 4.68
CA LEU A 116 -2.70 5.93 3.32
C LEU A 116 -2.24 7.40 3.32
N GLY A 117 -2.79 8.22 4.22
CA GLY A 117 -2.38 9.62 4.37
C GLY A 117 -0.91 9.78 4.76
N ASN A 118 -0.37 8.87 5.58
CA ASN A 118 1.06 8.81 5.90
C ASN A 118 1.90 8.47 4.65
N ALA A 119 1.52 7.44 3.90
CA ALA A 119 2.21 7.03 2.69
C ALA A 119 2.24 8.15 1.62
N ILE A 120 1.11 8.82 1.39
CA ILE A 120 0.99 9.95 0.44
C ILE A 120 1.92 11.10 0.86
N ARG A 121 1.89 11.50 2.14
CA ARG A 121 2.74 12.59 2.67
C ARG A 121 4.23 12.28 2.52
N LYS A 122 4.64 11.05 2.82
CA LYS A 122 6.04 10.60 2.66
C LYS A 122 6.48 10.60 1.20
N CYS A 123 5.67 10.07 0.29
CA CYS A 123 5.98 10.09 -1.14
C CYS A 123 6.12 11.53 -1.66
N ALA A 124 5.23 12.44 -1.24
CA ALA A 124 5.29 13.84 -1.64
C ALA A 124 6.54 14.56 -1.08
N THR A 125 6.88 14.32 0.19
CA THR A 125 7.98 15.04 0.87
C THR A 125 9.36 14.50 0.49
N ASP A 126 9.52 13.18 0.46
CA ASP A 126 10.84 12.56 0.31
C ASP A 126 11.17 12.29 -1.17
N LEU A 127 10.15 11.92 -1.97
CA LEU A 127 10.32 11.54 -3.38
C LEU A 127 9.85 12.63 -4.36
N HIS A 128 9.21 13.69 -3.87
CA HIS A 128 8.57 14.74 -4.68
C HIS A 128 7.49 14.21 -5.65
N VAL A 129 6.95 13.01 -5.37
CA VAL A 129 5.90 12.36 -6.19
C VAL A 129 4.56 12.52 -5.50
N SER A 130 3.59 13.13 -6.19
CA SER A 130 2.22 13.22 -5.69
C SER A 130 1.41 11.97 -6.02
N ILE A 131 0.51 11.61 -5.11
CA ILE A 131 -0.47 10.53 -5.29
C ILE A 131 -1.86 11.17 -5.20
N GLU A 132 -2.63 11.08 -6.26
CA GLU A 132 -3.98 11.62 -6.37
C GLU A 132 -4.99 10.49 -6.29
N ILE A 133 -5.70 10.37 -5.17
CA ILE A 133 -6.69 9.32 -4.93
C ILE A 133 -7.87 9.88 -4.14
N ASP A 134 -9.09 9.52 -4.55
CA ASP A 134 -10.33 9.90 -3.87
C ASP A 134 -10.93 8.67 -3.18
N VAL A 135 -10.92 8.69 -1.84
CA VAL A 135 -11.43 7.62 -0.98
C VAL A 135 -12.83 7.93 -0.42
N SER A 136 -13.44 9.07 -0.77
CA SER A 136 -14.75 9.49 -0.20
C SER A 136 -15.87 8.46 -0.43
N LYS A 137 -15.81 7.71 -1.53
CA LYS A 137 -16.79 6.64 -1.81
C LYS A 137 -16.64 5.42 -0.88
N MET A 138 -15.52 5.29 -0.19
CA MET A 138 -15.26 4.20 0.76
C MET A 138 -15.80 4.52 2.17
N ASP A 139 -16.29 5.73 2.40
CA ASP A 139 -16.85 6.12 3.70
C ASP A 139 -18.10 5.32 4.07
N LEU A 140 -18.39 5.33 5.37
CA LEU A 140 -19.62 4.76 5.93
C LEU A 140 -20.85 5.50 5.40
N VAL A 141 -21.75 4.74 4.78
CA VAL A 141 -23.06 5.20 4.33
C VAL A 141 -23.95 5.36 5.55
N LYS A 142 -24.44 6.59 5.75
CA LYS A 142 -25.37 6.94 6.83
C LYS A 142 -26.55 5.97 6.88
N ASP A 143 -27.00 5.67 8.09
CA ASP A 143 -28.16 4.81 8.40
C ASP A 143 -28.01 3.31 8.11
N THR A 144 -26.97 2.87 7.39
CA THR A 144 -26.76 1.45 7.07
C THR A 144 -25.59 0.81 7.83
N GLY A 145 -24.58 1.61 8.22
CA GLY A 145 -23.34 1.09 8.79
C GLY A 145 -22.49 0.26 7.81
N LEU A 146 -22.80 0.35 6.51
CA LEU A 146 -22.05 -0.24 5.41
C LEU A 146 -21.18 0.83 4.74
N CYS A 147 -20.17 0.43 3.98
CA CYS A 147 -19.36 1.35 3.18
C CYS A 147 -19.94 1.50 1.77
N GLY A 148 -19.68 2.64 1.12
CA GLY A 148 -20.08 2.85 -0.28
C GLY A 148 -19.25 2.05 -1.29
N ALA A 149 -17.99 1.74 -0.94
CA ALA A 149 -17.04 1.01 -1.76
C ALA A 149 -15.97 0.32 -0.88
N SER A 150 -15.32 -0.70 -1.43
CA SER A 150 -14.21 -1.43 -0.78
C SER A 150 -12.84 -1.16 -1.42
N CYS A 151 -12.79 -0.31 -2.45
CA CYS A 151 -11.56 0.11 -3.09
C CYS A 151 -11.68 1.50 -3.69
N ALA A 152 -10.53 2.15 -3.87
CA ALA A 152 -10.36 3.39 -4.61
C ALA A 152 -9.20 3.25 -5.60
N VAL A 153 -9.28 3.98 -6.71
CA VAL A 153 -8.21 4.03 -7.70
C VAL A 153 -7.69 5.47 -7.81
N GLY A 154 -6.38 5.62 -7.88
CA GLY A 154 -5.70 6.90 -8.00
C GLY A 154 -4.50 6.89 -8.95
N ALA A 155 -4.00 8.08 -9.26
CA ALA A 155 -2.81 8.28 -10.09
C ALA A 155 -1.56 8.55 -9.23
N ILE A 156 -0.43 7.97 -9.61
CA ILE A 156 0.89 8.25 -9.04
C ILE A 156 1.66 9.09 -10.07
N ARG A 157 1.92 10.36 -9.75
CA ARG A 157 2.44 11.35 -10.70
C ARG A 157 3.96 11.33 -10.81
N TYR A 158 4.50 10.30 -11.45
CA TYR A 158 5.94 10.23 -11.74
C TYR A 158 6.38 11.32 -12.73
N SER A 159 5.50 11.73 -13.64
CA SER A 159 5.75 12.80 -14.61
C SER A 159 6.12 14.14 -13.98
N HIS A 160 5.73 14.39 -12.72
CA HIS A 160 6.07 15.62 -12.00
C HIS A 160 7.57 15.73 -11.66
N VAL A 161 8.27 14.60 -11.56
CA VAL A 161 9.70 14.54 -11.23
C VAL A 161 10.56 14.02 -12.37
N ASP A 162 9.97 13.25 -13.28
CA ASP A 162 10.60 12.72 -14.48
C ASP A 162 9.71 13.05 -15.69
N PRO A 163 10.02 14.09 -16.48
CA PRO A 163 9.18 14.53 -17.60
C PRO A 163 8.92 13.46 -18.68
N ILE A 164 9.75 12.41 -18.73
CA ILE A 164 9.60 11.29 -19.68
C ILE A 164 8.94 10.08 -18.98
N GLY A 165 8.83 10.11 -17.66
CA GLY A 165 8.23 9.09 -16.83
C GLY A 165 6.72 8.96 -17.08
N VAL A 166 6.27 7.72 -17.24
CA VAL A 166 4.84 7.42 -17.34
C VAL A 166 4.26 7.29 -15.94
N ASP A 167 3.19 8.04 -15.66
CA ASP A 167 2.47 7.96 -14.39
C ASP A 167 2.01 6.53 -14.05
N GLY A 168 1.99 6.24 -12.74
CA GLY A 168 1.52 4.97 -12.20
C GLY A 168 0.05 5.00 -11.82
N THR A 169 -0.52 3.82 -11.58
CA THR A 169 -1.87 3.63 -11.05
C THR A 169 -1.78 2.98 -9.67
N LEU A 170 -2.47 3.56 -8.68
CA LEU A 170 -2.66 2.97 -7.35
C LEU A 170 -4.08 2.39 -7.27
N LEU A 171 -4.19 1.08 -7.11
CA LEU A 171 -5.42 0.42 -6.65
C LEU A 171 -5.29 0.21 -5.14
N TYR A 172 -6.06 0.97 -4.36
CA TYR A 172 -6.13 0.86 -2.91
C TYR A 172 -7.36 0.06 -2.52
N ILE A 173 -7.17 -1.03 -1.78
CA ILE A 173 -8.23 -1.95 -1.35
C ILE A 173 -8.25 -1.94 0.18
N LYS A 174 -9.43 -1.83 0.77
CA LYS A 174 -9.63 -1.91 2.22
C LYS A 174 -10.80 -2.86 2.52
N PRO A 175 -10.66 -3.79 3.48
CA PRO A 175 -11.78 -4.60 3.93
C PRO A 175 -12.95 -3.71 4.33
N ALA A 176 -14.07 -3.86 3.64
CA ALA A 176 -15.27 -3.07 3.85
C ALA A 176 -16.47 -3.91 3.40
N ILE A 177 -17.60 -3.76 4.11
CA ILE A 177 -18.86 -4.42 3.74
C ILE A 177 -19.69 -3.41 2.97
N VAL A 178 -19.96 -3.69 1.68
CA VAL A 178 -20.73 -2.80 0.80
C VAL A 178 -22.16 -3.28 0.55
N GLY A 179 -22.52 -4.47 1.05
CA GLY A 179 -23.84 -5.08 0.93
C GLY A 179 -23.99 -6.08 -0.23
N SER A 180 -22.93 -6.29 -1.02
CA SER A 180 -22.91 -7.26 -2.13
C SER A 180 -22.29 -8.60 -1.74
N GLU A 181 -21.82 -8.72 -0.51
CA GLU A 181 -21.17 -9.90 0.04
C GLU A 181 -22.16 -11.06 0.23
N ASN A 182 -21.63 -12.28 0.32
CA ASN A 182 -22.43 -13.47 0.58
C ASN A 182 -23.05 -13.42 2.00
N ALA A 183 -24.18 -14.12 2.16
CA ALA A 183 -25.00 -14.13 3.36
C ALA A 183 -24.25 -14.62 4.62
N ASP A 184 -23.24 -15.48 4.46
CA ASP A 184 -22.35 -15.94 5.52
C ASP A 184 -21.50 -14.80 6.10
N VAL A 185 -20.84 -14.01 5.23
CA VAL A 185 -20.05 -12.83 5.62
C VAL A 185 -20.95 -11.76 6.26
N LEU A 186 -22.14 -11.55 5.70
CA LEU A 186 -23.12 -10.62 6.26
C LEU A 186 -23.67 -11.10 7.61
N ASN A 187 -23.84 -12.41 7.80
CA ASN A 187 -24.21 -12.99 9.09
C ASN A 187 -23.09 -12.81 10.12
N TYR A 188 -21.84 -13.07 9.74
CA TYR A 188 -20.68 -12.87 10.61
C TYR A 188 -20.57 -11.41 11.06
N ARG A 189 -20.77 -10.43 10.16
CA ARG A 189 -20.81 -9.00 10.49
C ARG A 189 -21.90 -8.64 11.51
N LYS A 190 -23.06 -9.29 11.45
CA LYS A 190 -24.16 -9.09 12.42
C LYS A 190 -23.81 -9.65 13.79
N ALA A 191 -23.15 -10.81 13.83
CA ALA A 191 -22.67 -11.43 15.06
C ALA A 191 -21.46 -10.68 15.66
N ASN A 192 -20.64 -10.04 14.81
CA ASN A 192 -19.39 -9.38 15.19
C ASN A 192 -19.36 -7.94 14.69
N PRO A 193 -19.88 -6.96 15.46
CA PRO A 193 -20.03 -5.59 14.98
C PRO A 193 -18.73 -4.86 14.62
N ALA A 194 -17.59 -5.30 15.17
CA ALA A 194 -16.29 -4.73 14.87
C ALA A 194 -15.70 -5.22 13.53
N TYR A 195 -16.22 -6.30 12.95
CA TYR A 195 -15.79 -6.80 11.65
C TYR A 195 -16.11 -5.78 10.53
N PRO A 196 -15.26 -5.56 9.51
CA PRO A 196 -13.94 -6.17 9.28
C PRO A 196 -12.76 -5.36 9.85
N HIS A 197 -13.00 -4.52 10.87
CA HIS A 197 -11.98 -3.72 11.56
C HIS A 197 -11.82 -4.18 13.02
N GLN A 198 -11.82 -5.49 13.24
CA GLN A 198 -11.48 -6.03 14.56
C GLN A 198 -10.06 -5.61 14.93
N SER A 199 -9.79 -5.50 16.24
CA SER A 199 -8.50 -5.03 16.73
C SER A 199 -7.39 -5.96 16.26
N THR A 200 -6.33 -5.41 15.68
CA THR A 200 -5.13 -6.15 15.26
C THR A 200 -4.24 -6.60 16.44
N ALA A 201 -4.57 -6.17 17.67
CA ALA A 201 -3.93 -6.66 18.87
C ALA A 201 -4.25 -8.14 19.15
N ASP A 202 -5.40 -8.63 18.66
CA ASP A 202 -5.75 -10.04 18.70
C ASP A 202 -5.37 -10.71 17.37
N GLN A 203 -4.32 -11.53 17.40
CA GLN A 203 -3.81 -12.24 16.22
C GLN A 203 -4.28 -13.71 16.17
N TRP A 204 -5.14 -14.16 17.10
CA TRP A 204 -5.56 -15.56 17.24
C TRP A 204 -6.95 -15.74 16.66
N PHE A 205 -7.01 -16.05 15.37
CA PHE A 205 -8.29 -16.17 14.68
C PHE A 205 -8.91 -17.55 14.90
N ASP A 206 -10.21 -17.58 15.20
CA ASP A 206 -10.99 -18.80 15.05
C ASP A 206 -11.30 -19.10 13.58
N GLU A 207 -11.82 -20.29 13.30
CA GLU A 207 -12.11 -20.73 11.93
C GLU A 207 -13.14 -19.83 11.24
N ALA A 208 -14.18 -19.39 11.96
CA ALA A 208 -15.22 -18.54 11.41
C ALA A 208 -14.70 -17.14 11.06
N GLN A 209 -13.85 -16.57 11.91
CA GLN A 209 -13.19 -15.29 11.69
C GLN A 209 -12.25 -15.36 10.49
N PHE A 210 -11.38 -16.37 10.45
CA PHE A 210 -10.45 -16.57 9.35
C PHE A 210 -11.17 -16.72 8.01
N GLU A 211 -12.18 -17.60 7.95
CA GLU A 211 -12.94 -17.81 6.72
C GLU A 211 -13.74 -16.59 6.30
N SER A 212 -14.28 -15.81 7.25
CA SER A 212 -14.97 -14.55 6.95
C SER A 212 -14.03 -13.54 6.29
N TYR A 213 -12.84 -13.30 6.86
CA TYR A 213 -11.84 -12.41 6.26
C TYR A 213 -11.36 -12.92 4.90
N ARG A 214 -11.11 -14.23 4.75
CA ARG A 214 -10.70 -14.84 3.48
C ARG A 214 -11.77 -14.66 2.41
N ALA A 215 -13.03 -14.95 2.74
CA ALA A 215 -14.17 -14.80 1.84
C ALA A 215 -14.39 -13.33 1.43
N LEU A 216 -14.32 -12.42 2.39
CA LEU A 216 -14.42 -10.98 2.12
C LEU A 216 -13.28 -10.50 1.22
N GLY A 217 -12.02 -10.84 1.55
CA GLY A 217 -10.86 -10.48 0.76
C GLY A 217 -10.95 -10.96 -0.68
N TYR A 218 -11.40 -12.20 -0.88
CA TYR A 218 -11.66 -12.75 -2.21
C TYR A 218 -12.74 -11.96 -2.96
N HIS A 219 -13.86 -11.69 -2.30
CA HIS A 219 -14.98 -10.95 -2.89
C HIS A 219 -14.58 -9.54 -3.32
N ILE A 220 -13.99 -8.74 -2.42
CA ILE A 220 -13.62 -7.35 -2.71
C ILE A 220 -12.56 -7.26 -3.82
N THR A 221 -11.58 -8.17 -3.82
CA THR A 221 -10.51 -8.18 -4.83
C THR A 221 -11.07 -8.58 -6.20
N LYS A 222 -11.94 -9.60 -6.24
CA LYS A 222 -12.62 -10.00 -7.47
C LYS A 222 -13.50 -8.86 -8.00
N ALA A 223 -14.26 -8.21 -7.15
CA ALA A 223 -15.10 -7.07 -7.53
C ALA A 223 -14.26 -5.89 -8.08
N ALA A 224 -13.14 -5.58 -7.42
CA ALA A 224 -12.24 -4.49 -7.83
C ALA A 224 -11.56 -4.75 -9.19
N LEU A 225 -11.20 -6.00 -9.49
CA LEU A 225 -10.39 -6.35 -10.67
C LEU A 225 -11.17 -6.97 -11.83
N ALA A 226 -12.37 -7.53 -11.63
CA ALA A 226 -13.04 -8.35 -12.66
C ALA A 226 -13.17 -7.66 -14.02
N GLY A 227 -13.63 -6.40 -14.04
CA GLY A 227 -13.77 -5.64 -15.29
C GLY A 227 -12.42 -5.34 -15.96
N ALA A 228 -11.42 -4.93 -15.18
CA ALA A 228 -10.10 -4.60 -15.70
C ALA A 228 -9.32 -5.84 -16.16
N ALA A 229 -9.45 -6.96 -15.45
CA ALA A 229 -8.85 -8.23 -15.82
C ALA A 229 -9.42 -8.73 -17.17
N GLY A 230 -10.73 -8.75 -17.34
CA GLY A 230 -11.35 -9.17 -18.61
C GLY A 230 -10.98 -8.25 -19.78
N ALA A 231 -10.88 -6.94 -19.55
CA ALA A 231 -10.52 -5.98 -20.60
C ALA A 231 -9.03 -5.97 -20.98
N SER A 232 -8.16 -6.57 -20.17
CA SER A 232 -6.71 -6.60 -20.40
C SER A 232 -6.19 -7.98 -20.81
N GLU A 233 -7.06 -8.98 -20.88
CA GLU A 233 -6.68 -10.36 -21.18
C GLU A 233 -6.09 -10.48 -22.59
N MET A 234 -4.93 -11.13 -22.68
CA MET A 234 -4.21 -11.36 -23.93
C MET A 234 -4.49 -12.76 -24.47
N ALA A 235 -4.49 -12.92 -25.80
CA ALA A 235 -4.80 -14.18 -26.49
C ALA A 235 -3.88 -15.37 -26.09
N GLY A 236 -2.71 -15.11 -25.50
CA GLY A 236 -1.76 -16.12 -25.03
C GLY A 236 -1.81 -16.43 -23.53
N GLY A 237 -2.79 -15.87 -22.80
CA GLY A 237 -2.79 -15.84 -21.34
C GLY A 237 -1.94 -14.69 -20.79
N GLY A 238 -2.36 -14.14 -19.65
CA GLY A 238 -1.77 -12.93 -19.06
C GLY A 238 -2.55 -11.66 -19.37
N HIS A 239 -2.10 -10.54 -18.80
CA HIS A 239 -2.80 -9.25 -18.86
C HIS A 239 -1.87 -8.14 -19.35
N ASP A 240 -2.35 -7.30 -20.26
CA ASP A 240 -1.70 -6.04 -20.62
C ASP A 240 -1.88 -5.04 -19.47
N ILE A 241 -0.78 -4.71 -18.79
CA ILE A 241 -0.77 -3.78 -17.66
C ILE A 241 -1.22 -2.38 -18.07
N ALA A 242 -0.92 -1.93 -19.29
CA ALA A 242 -1.37 -0.61 -19.75
C ALA A 242 -2.90 -0.58 -19.93
N ALA A 243 -3.47 -1.62 -20.54
CA ALA A 243 -4.92 -1.77 -20.68
C ALA A 243 -5.62 -1.91 -19.31
N LEU A 244 -5.01 -2.66 -18.39
CA LEU A 244 -5.52 -2.85 -17.04
C LEU A 244 -5.53 -1.53 -16.26
N CYS A 245 -4.42 -0.78 -16.26
CA CYS A 245 -4.34 0.56 -15.67
C CYS A 245 -5.38 1.52 -16.28
N ALA A 246 -5.50 1.56 -17.60
CA ALA A 246 -6.46 2.41 -18.29
C ALA A 246 -7.91 2.05 -17.92
N HIS A 247 -8.23 0.76 -17.75
CA HIS A 247 -9.54 0.33 -17.29
C HIS A 247 -9.80 0.70 -15.83
N LEU A 248 -8.83 0.54 -14.94
CA LEU A 248 -8.96 0.90 -13.53
C LEU A 248 -9.19 2.42 -13.34
N MET A 249 -8.61 3.26 -14.19
CA MET A 249 -8.76 4.72 -14.11
C MET A 249 -10.07 5.25 -14.71
N ARG A 250 -10.74 4.50 -15.59
CA ARG A 250 -11.99 4.92 -16.28
C ARG A 250 -13.14 5.35 -15.35
N PRO A 251 -13.44 4.67 -14.23
CA PRO A 251 -14.53 5.04 -13.32
C PRO A 251 -14.32 6.37 -12.58
N HIS A 252 -13.12 6.98 -12.67
CA HIS A 252 -12.70 8.11 -11.83
C HIS A 252 -12.43 9.42 -12.58
N GLY A 253 -12.75 9.53 -13.88
CA GLY A 253 -12.68 10.82 -14.60
C GLY A 253 -11.28 11.45 -14.71
N LEU A 254 -10.22 10.71 -14.35
CA LEU A 254 -8.83 11.09 -14.59
C LEU A 254 -8.41 10.45 -15.92
N ALA A 255 -8.76 11.11 -17.03
CA ALA A 255 -8.16 10.78 -18.32
C ALA A 255 -6.64 10.95 -18.19
N LEU A 256 -5.89 9.86 -18.27
CA LEU A 256 -4.44 9.90 -18.48
C LEU A 256 -4.23 10.71 -19.75
N ALA A 257 -3.56 11.86 -19.63
CA ALA A 257 -3.29 12.74 -20.76
C ALA A 257 -2.57 11.94 -21.85
N GLU A 258 -3.29 11.59 -22.92
CA GLU A 258 -2.68 11.03 -24.12
C GLU A 258 -1.72 12.07 -24.68
N SER A 259 -0.45 11.69 -24.82
CA SER A 259 0.53 12.46 -25.58
C SER A 259 0.00 12.61 -27.00
N THR A 260 -0.49 13.81 -27.33
CA THR A 260 -0.92 14.15 -28.69
C THR A 260 0.30 14.08 -29.60
N SER A 261 0.40 12.98 -30.35
CA SER A 261 1.28 12.90 -31.50
C SER A 261 0.79 13.90 -32.54
N GLY A 262 1.67 14.82 -32.91
CA GLY A 262 1.38 15.91 -33.82
C GLY A 262 0.88 15.39 -35.17
N ARG A 263 -0.34 15.77 -35.52
CA ARG A 263 -0.82 15.76 -36.90
C ARG A 263 -0.99 17.21 -37.33
N ALA A 264 -0.07 17.67 -38.17
CA ALA A 264 -0.13 18.99 -38.78
C ALA A 264 -1.43 19.16 -39.58
N PRO A 265 -2.09 20.33 -39.53
CA PRO A 265 -3.27 20.58 -40.36
C PRO A 265 -2.85 20.78 -41.81
N SER A 266 -3.42 19.94 -42.69
CA SER A 266 -3.41 20.10 -44.14
C SER A 266 -4.16 21.36 -44.55
N SER A 267 -3.48 22.23 -45.30
CA SER A 267 -4.03 23.41 -45.93
C SER A 267 -4.83 23.05 -47.19
N GLU A 268 -6.16 23.13 -47.13
CA GLU A 268 -7.01 23.28 -48.32
C GLU A 268 -8.13 24.28 -47.98
N ALA A 269 -7.89 25.56 -48.26
CA ALA A 269 -8.94 26.58 -48.29
C ALA A 269 -9.51 26.62 -49.72
N ALA A 270 -10.71 26.07 -49.86
CA ALA A 270 -11.51 26.17 -51.08
C ALA A 270 -11.94 27.63 -51.33
N CYS A 271 -11.69 28.08 -52.54
CA CYS A 271 -12.15 29.34 -53.10
C CYS A 271 -13.54 29.14 -53.74
N GLY A 272 -14.44 30.11 -53.60
CA GLY A 272 -15.72 30.19 -54.31
C GLY A 272 -16.87 30.55 -53.37
N ASN A 273 -17.31 31.81 -53.39
CA ASN A 273 -18.60 32.30 -53.94
C ASN A 273 -19.81 31.84 -53.11
N GLU A 274 -20.76 32.65 -52.68
CA GLU A 274 -21.34 33.91 -53.15
C GLU A 274 -22.33 34.34 -52.04
N LEU A 275 -22.76 35.61 -51.99
CA LEU A 275 -24.19 36.01 -51.98
C LEU A 275 -24.34 37.54 -51.82
N PRO A 276 -25.45 38.11 -52.30
CA PRO A 276 -25.54 39.50 -52.75
C PRO A 276 -26.32 40.42 -51.81
N LEU A 277 -25.93 41.71 -51.81
CA LEU A 277 -26.72 42.94 -52.03
C LEU A 277 -25.92 44.15 -51.56
#